data_AF-A0A3M1DVB6-F1
#
_entry.id   AF-A0A3M1DVB6-F1
#
_cell.length_a   1.000
_cell.length_b   1.000
_cell.length_c   1.000
_cell.angle_alpha   90.00
_cell.angle_beta   90.00
_cell.angle_gamma   90.00
#
_symmetry.space_group_name_H-M   'P 1'
#
loop_
_entity.id
_entity.type
_entity.pdbx_description
1 polymer ?
#
loop_
_entity_poly.entity_id
_entity_poly.type
_entity_poly.pdbx_seq_one_letter_code
_entity_poly.pdbx_strand_id
1 'polypeptide(L)'
;MSELIPPYRHPDFSRPELANAPVVSTEPAPADGVVPRNFHGTSNYPEYVHLGGGRWVLAPESRMDSVLVLDGDRLEVVEARRVKKGQQVVVGRTENGEEGIYVHTEGFISAEQAASDKFAFRTRGTRETPFSRSYDELYQVLRHDRDHGYIVWVLGPAVAFDQDSRAAMQGLIENGYCHALLAGNALATHDLEAGYFRTGLGQNIYSQELQPLGHYNHLDVLNEVRRAGSIAAAIEELKIQDGIIYACEKQKVPYVLAGSIRDDGPLPEVIANVYEAQDAMRVHARKATVVMALATQLHSIAFGNMVPSYRVEEDGRVRPVFFYIVDMTEFSADKLANRGSAQAQAILTNVQDFMVNLWNNLKD
;
A
#
# COMPACT_ATOMS: atom_id res chain seq x y z
N MET A 1 -8.00 19.01 20.43
CA MET A 1 -8.13 18.52 19.04
C MET A 1 -7.03 17.48 18.88
N SER A 2 -7.33 16.26 18.42
CA SER A 2 -6.27 15.27 18.16
C SER A 2 -5.37 15.79 17.05
N GLU A 3 -4.06 15.61 17.18
CA GLU A 3 -3.12 15.93 16.10
C GLU A 3 -3.44 15.07 14.86
N LEU A 4 -3.45 15.69 13.67
CA LEU A 4 -3.81 15.02 12.40
C LEU A 4 -2.89 13.82 12.12
N ILE A 5 -1.60 13.99 12.37
CA ILE A 5 -0.58 12.95 12.31
C ILE A 5 -0.14 12.68 13.75
N PRO A 6 -0.51 11.55 14.36
CA PRO A 6 -0.18 11.29 15.75
C PRO A 6 1.35 11.15 15.90
N PRO A 7 1.94 11.75 16.95
CA PRO A 7 3.37 11.73 17.17
C PRO A 7 3.79 10.35 17.66
N TYR A 8 4.94 9.89 17.19
CA TYR A 8 5.48 8.61 17.63
C TYR A 8 6.10 8.70 19.03
N ARG A 9 5.71 7.77 19.89
CA ARG A 9 6.22 7.63 21.25
C ARG A 9 7.23 6.49 21.28
N HIS A 10 8.51 6.83 21.33
CA HIS A 10 9.58 5.84 21.44
C HIS A 10 9.41 4.98 22.71
N PRO A 11 9.86 3.71 22.69
CA PRO A 11 9.89 2.90 23.90
C PRO A 11 10.75 3.55 24.97
N ASP A 12 10.35 3.43 26.23
CA ASP A 12 11.19 3.83 27.35
C ASP A 12 12.25 2.74 27.60
N PHE A 13 13.41 2.93 26.99
CA PHE A 13 14.55 2.00 27.12
C PHE A 13 15.19 2.00 28.52
N SER A 14 14.75 2.88 29.44
CA SER A 14 15.18 2.85 30.84
C SER A 14 14.43 1.80 31.68
N ARG A 15 13.31 1.26 31.15
CA ARG A 15 12.54 0.20 31.80
C ARG A 15 13.43 -1.02 32.05
N PRO A 16 13.39 -1.64 33.24
CA PRO A 16 14.29 -2.73 33.61
C PRO A 16 14.39 -3.87 32.59
N GLU A 17 13.28 -4.23 31.95
CA GLU A 17 13.21 -5.25 30.92
C GLU A 17 13.98 -4.91 29.64
N LEU A 18 14.01 -3.64 29.22
CA LEU A 18 14.74 -3.17 28.03
C LEU A 18 16.15 -2.72 28.36
N ALA A 19 16.38 -2.16 29.54
CA ALA A 19 17.69 -1.72 30.01
C ALA A 19 18.63 -2.91 30.28
N ASN A 20 18.08 -4.03 30.78
CA ASN A 20 18.83 -5.26 31.05
C ASN A 20 18.74 -6.28 29.91
N ALA A 21 18.11 -5.93 28.79
CA ALA A 21 18.01 -6.80 27.63
C ALA A 21 19.41 -7.17 27.09
N PRO A 22 19.61 -8.42 26.64
CA PRO A 22 20.86 -8.81 26.01
C PRO A 22 21.07 -8.08 24.68
N VAL A 23 22.31 -8.08 24.19
CA VAL A 23 22.60 -7.69 22.80
C VAL A 23 21.94 -8.71 21.87
N VAL A 24 21.36 -8.22 20.77
CA VAL A 24 20.74 -9.08 19.75
C VAL A 24 21.75 -10.11 19.23
N SER A 25 21.30 -11.35 19.06
CA SER A 25 22.12 -12.40 18.45
C SER A 25 21.94 -12.43 16.93
N THR A 26 23.02 -12.73 16.22
CA THR A 26 22.99 -12.91 14.76
C THR A 26 23.70 -14.19 14.35
N GLU A 27 23.24 -14.82 13.28
CA GLU A 27 23.90 -15.97 12.67
C GLU A 27 24.14 -15.73 11.17
N PRO A 28 25.25 -16.23 10.60
CA PRO A 28 25.49 -16.15 9.16
C PRO A 28 24.46 -16.98 8.38
N ALA A 29 23.87 -16.38 7.35
CA ALA A 29 23.00 -17.10 6.41
C ALA A 29 23.74 -18.30 5.78
N PRO A 30 23.19 -19.53 5.86
CA PRO A 30 23.89 -20.74 5.41
C PRO A 30 24.08 -20.82 3.89
N ALA A 31 23.17 -20.22 3.12
CA ALA A 31 23.20 -20.17 1.66
C ALA A 31 22.41 -18.97 1.13
N ASP A 32 22.57 -18.65 -0.16
CA ASP A 32 21.72 -17.66 -0.83
C ASP A 32 20.25 -18.08 -0.76
N GLY A 33 19.39 -17.16 -0.34
CA GLY A 33 17.96 -17.39 -0.18
C GLY A 33 17.57 -18.20 1.06
N VAL A 34 18.52 -18.57 1.92
CA VAL A 34 18.27 -19.40 3.11
C VAL A 34 18.67 -18.63 4.36
N VAL A 35 17.72 -18.46 5.27
CA VAL A 35 17.93 -17.81 6.57
C VAL A 35 18.30 -18.85 7.65
N PRO A 36 19.04 -18.48 8.71
CA PRO A 36 19.39 -19.38 9.80
C PRO A 36 18.17 -19.98 10.49
N ARG A 37 18.38 -21.05 11.26
CA ARG A 37 17.34 -21.51 12.20
C ARG A 37 17.10 -20.41 13.22
N ASN A 38 15.89 -20.37 13.78
CA ASN A 38 15.51 -19.36 14.77
C ASN A 38 15.62 -17.90 14.31
N PHE A 39 15.67 -17.62 13.00
CA PHE A 39 15.62 -16.26 12.48
C PHE A 39 14.41 -15.48 13.01
N HIS A 40 14.59 -14.19 13.27
CA HIS A 40 13.47 -13.31 13.60
C HIS A 40 12.70 -12.94 12.32
N GLY A 41 11.40 -13.20 12.32
CA GLY A 41 10.51 -12.83 11.22
C GLY A 41 9.88 -11.49 11.53
N THR A 42 10.09 -10.50 10.66
CA THR A 42 9.55 -9.16 10.90
C THR A 42 8.03 -9.12 10.74
N SER A 43 7.40 -8.36 11.61
CA SER A 43 6.04 -7.84 11.49
C SER A 43 6.03 -6.64 10.53
N ASN A 44 4.97 -5.83 10.59
CA ASN A 44 4.91 -4.51 9.96
C ASN A 44 5.01 -3.35 10.97
N TYR A 45 5.13 -3.63 12.27
CA TYR A 45 5.30 -2.63 13.32
C TYR A 45 6.72 -2.06 13.38
N PRO A 46 6.93 -0.94 14.08
CA PRO A 46 8.26 -0.49 14.50
C PRO A 46 8.97 -1.57 15.32
N GLU A 47 10.14 -1.99 14.87
CA GLU A 47 10.94 -3.02 15.55
C GLU A 47 12.33 -2.50 15.87
N TYR A 48 12.76 -2.72 17.10
CA TYR A 48 14.06 -2.30 17.60
C TYR A 48 14.96 -3.50 17.85
N VAL A 49 16.25 -3.33 17.58
CA VAL A 49 17.29 -4.29 17.96
C VAL A 49 18.28 -3.64 18.92
N HIS A 50 18.67 -4.37 19.96
CA HIS A 50 19.64 -3.90 20.93
C HIS A 50 21.07 -4.21 20.47
N LEU A 51 21.85 -3.18 20.16
CA LEU A 51 23.24 -3.29 19.71
C LEU A 51 24.27 -3.12 20.85
N GLY A 52 23.82 -3.28 22.09
CA GLY A 52 24.65 -3.13 23.30
C GLY A 52 24.87 -1.69 23.76
N GLY A 53 25.34 -1.56 25.00
CA GLY A 53 25.55 -0.26 25.64
C GLY A 53 24.27 0.57 25.80
N GLY A 54 23.10 -0.07 25.86
CA GLY A 54 21.79 0.59 25.91
C GLY A 54 21.32 1.15 24.56
N ARG A 55 22.03 0.89 23.46
CA ARG A 55 21.66 1.37 22.12
C ARG A 55 20.63 0.47 21.47
N TRP A 56 19.39 0.94 21.42
CA TRP A 56 18.30 0.32 20.65
C TRP A 56 18.13 1.03 19.32
N VAL A 57 18.22 0.28 18.22
CA VAL A 57 18.12 0.82 16.86
C VAL A 57 16.82 0.38 16.23
N LEU A 58 16.00 1.35 15.81
CA LEU A 58 14.78 1.13 15.05
C LEU A 58 15.13 0.68 13.63
N ALA A 59 14.40 -0.32 13.12
CA ALA A 59 14.46 -0.67 11.70
C ALA A 59 14.04 0.56 10.85
N PRO A 60 14.88 1.01 9.89
CA PRO A 60 14.58 2.23 9.12
C PRO A 60 13.43 2.03 8.12
N GLU A 61 13.18 0.77 7.76
CA GLU A 61 12.05 0.34 6.95
C GLU A 61 11.44 -0.91 7.61
N SER A 62 10.23 -1.30 7.23
CA SER A 62 9.66 -2.59 7.62
C SER A 62 8.87 -3.22 6.47
N ARG A 63 8.69 -4.54 6.56
CA ARG A 63 7.95 -5.42 5.65
C ARG A 63 7.63 -6.69 6.44
N MET A 64 6.38 -7.15 6.40
CA MET A 64 6.02 -8.39 7.06
C MET A 64 6.65 -9.60 6.34
N ASP A 65 6.90 -10.67 7.09
CA ASP A 65 7.46 -11.94 6.59
C ASP A 65 8.87 -11.76 5.96
N SER A 66 9.65 -10.82 6.48
CA SER A 66 11.05 -10.58 6.11
C SER A 66 11.98 -10.89 7.27
N VAL A 67 13.28 -10.69 7.09
CA VAL A 67 14.27 -10.85 8.16
C VAL A 67 15.10 -9.58 8.33
N LEU A 68 15.65 -9.42 9.52
CA LEU A 68 16.60 -8.35 9.81
C LEU A 68 18.02 -8.84 9.52
N VAL A 69 18.73 -8.12 8.65
CA VAL A 69 20.17 -8.32 8.38
C VAL A 69 20.93 -7.19 9.05
N LEU A 70 21.98 -7.54 9.79
CA LEU A 70 22.85 -6.60 10.48
C LEU A 70 24.20 -6.50 9.74
N ASP A 71 24.52 -5.32 9.24
CA ASP A 71 25.80 -5.00 8.59
C ASP A 71 26.53 -3.93 9.43
N GLY A 72 27.39 -4.38 10.35
CA GLY A 72 27.95 -3.53 11.39
C GLY A 72 26.84 -3.03 12.33
N ASP A 73 26.60 -1.72 12.34
CA ASP A 73 25.50 -1.09 13.08
C ASP A 73 24.26 -0.81 12.19
N ARG A 74 24.31 -1.14 10.89
CA ARG A 74 23.20 -0.88 9.95
C ARG A 74 22.23 -2.06 9.94
N LEU A 75 20.96 -1.76 10.23
CA LEU A 75 19.88 -2.74 10.14
C LEU A 75 19.16 -2.63 8.79
N GLU A 76 18.98 -3.76 8.12
CA GLU A 76 18.24 -3.87 6.87
C GLU A 76 17.11 -4.89 6.97
N VAL A 77 15.95 -4.54 6.44
CA VAL A 77 14.83 -5.48 6.29
C VAL A 77 14.89 -6.10 4.90
N VAL A 78 15.10 -7.41 4.84
CA VAL A 78 15.40 -8.14 3.61
C VAL A 78 14.45 -9.33 3.48
N GLU A 79 13.84 -9.52 2.31
CA GLU A 79 13.10 -10.75 2.04
C GLU A 79 14.05 -11.95 2.06
N ALA A 80 13.65 -13.07 2.67
CA ALA A 80 14.51 -14.25 2.79
C ALA A 80 15.13 -14.68 1.45
N ARG A 81 14.38 -14.58 0.33
CA ARG A 81 14.84 -14.89 -1.04
C ARG A 81 16.02 -14.04 -1.53
N ARG A 82 16.26 -12.87 -0.93
CA ARG A 82 17.32 -11.93 -1.30
C ARG A 82 18.55 -12.02 -0.40
N VAL A 83 18.43 -12.69 0.75
CA VAL A 83 19.54 -12.90 1.67
C VAL A 83 20.67 -13.65 0.96
N LYS A 84 21.89 -13.20 1.16
CA LYS A 84 23.12 -13.77 0.61
C LYS A 84 23.86 -14.57 1.66
N LYS A 85 24.50 -15.65 1.23
CA LYS A 85 25.31 -16.50 2.11
C LYS A 85 26.30 -15.66 2.92
N GLY A 86 26.34 -15.90 4.23
CA GLY A 86 27.25 -15.23 5.17
C GLY A 86 26.75 -13.91 5.74
N GLN A 87 25.69 -13.31 5.20
CA GLN A 87 25.06 -12.13 5.84
C GLN A 87 24.59 -12.46 7.25
N GLN A 88 24.84 -11.56 8.21
CA GLN A 88 24.45 -11.76 9.60
C GLN A 88 22.95 -11.49 9.74
N VAL A 89 22.16 -12.53 9.96
CA VAL A 89 20.71 -12.45 10.14
C VAL A 89 20.40 -12.49 11.62
N VAL A 90 19.54 -11.59 12.09
CA VAL A 90 19.06 -11.58 13.49
C VAL A 90 18.32 -12.88 13.80
N VAL A 91 18.66 -13.49 14.94
CA VAL A 91 18.01 -14.69 15.46
C VAL A 91 17.37 -14.40 16.82
N GLY A 92 16.19 -14.97 17.04
CA GLY A 92 15.34 -14.73 18.19
C GLY A 92 13.86 -14.89 17.82
N ARG A 93 13.01 -15.17 18.80
CA ARG A 93 11.56 -15.34 18.64
C ARG A 93 10.74 -14.49 19.61
N THR A 94 11.38 -13.95 20.63
CA THR A 94 10.76 -13.08 21.62
C THR A 94 10.80 -11.63 21.16
N GLU A 95 9.75 -10.88 21.50
CA GLU A 95 9.45 -9.57 20.92
C GLU A 95 9.34 -8.46 21.98
N ASN A 96 9.60 -8.75 23.26
CA ASN A 96 9.53 -7.77 24.36
C ASN A 96 10.93 -7.42 24.92
N GLY A 97 11.98 -7.68 24.15
CA GLY A 97 13.38 -7.38 24.47
C GLY A 97 14.17 -8.54 25.07
N GLU A 98 13.55 -9.69 25.33
CA GLU A 98 14.20 -10.82 26.01
C GLU A 98 15.40 -11.39 25.22
N GLU A 99 15.37 -11.29 23.90
CA GLU A 99 16.47 -11.67 22.99
C GLU A 99 17.11 -10.46 22.28
N GLY A 100 16.93 -9.25 22.83
CA GLY A 100 17.43 -8.01 22.23
C GLY A 100 16.63 -7.55 21.02
N ILE A 101 15.38 -8.01 20.88
CA ILE A 101 14.41 -7.63 19.84
C ILE A 101 13.16 -7.09 20.52
N TYR A 102 12.68 -5.91 20.11
CA TYR A 102 11.49 -5.28 20.67
C TYR A 102 10.53 -4.81 19.58
N VAL A 103 9.31 -5.35 19.56
CA VAL A 103 8.24 -4.96 18.63
C VAL A 103 7.33 -3.94 19.33
N HIS A 104 7.32 -2.71 18.84
CA HIS A 104 6.57 -1.61 19.46
C HIS A 104 5.24 -1.36 18.78
N THR A 105 4.18 -1.98 19.29
CA THR A 105 2.83 -1.92 18.71
C THR A 105 2.02 -0.69 19.15
N GLU A 106 2.42 -0.04 20.24
CA GLU A 106 1.64 1.05 20.88
C GLU A 106 2.20 2.45 20.59
N GLY A 107 3.20 2.55 19.70
CA GLY A 107 3.95 3.79 19.47
C GLY A 107 3.14 4.98 18.96
N PHE A 108 1.95 4.74 18.40
CA PHE A 108 1.03 5.80 17.94
C PHE A 108 -0.26 5.89 18.77
N ILE A 109 -0.40 5.08 19.82
CA ILE A 109 -1.59 5.08 20.67
C ILE A 109 -1.46 6.21 21.70
N SER A 110 -2.48 7.08 21.76
CA SER A 110 -2.53 8.11 22.80
C SER A 110 -2.74 7.50 24.19
N ALA A 111 -2.32 8.20 25.25
CA ALA A 111 -2.47 7.70 26.61
C ALA A 111 -3.96 7.55 27.00
N GLU A 112 -4.82 8.38 26.40
CA GLU A 112 -6.27 8.33 26.57
C GLU A 112 -6.90 7.13 25.86
N GLN A 113 -6.36 6.69 24.71
CA GLN A 113 -6.82 5.50 24.00
C GLN A 113 -6.36 4.19 24.67
N ALA A 114 -5.18 4.18 25.29
CA ALA A 114 -4.70 3.03 26.06
C ALA A 114 -5.57 2.75 27.30
N ALA A 115 -6.22 3.78 27.83
CA ALA A 115 -7.20 3.69 28.91
C ALA A 115 -8.59 3.29 28.38
N SER A 116 -8.70 2.17 27.65
CA SER A 116 -10.00 1.66 27.19
C SER A 116 -10.76 0.94 28.31
N ASP A 117 -12.08 1.10 28.34
CA ASP A 117 -12.95 0.40 29.28
C ASP A 117 -12.90 -1.13 29.10
N LYS A 118 -13.01 -1.87 30.21
CA LYS A 118 -12.98 -3.35 30.24
C LYS A 118 -14.16 -4.01 29.49
N PHE A 119 -15.21 -3.25 29.19
CA PHE A 119 -16.38 -3.70 28.44
C PHE A 119 -16.77 -2.63 27.43
N ALA A 120 -16.73 -2.97 26.14
CA ALA A 120 -17.02 -2.05 25.05
C ALA A 120 -17.82 -2.76 23.94
N PHE A 121 -18.85 -2.08 23.42
CA PHE A 121 -19.52 -2.49 22.19
C PHE A 121 -18.82 -1.86 20.98
N ARG A 122 -18.90 -2.49 19.80
CA ARG A 122 -18.39 -1.95 18.52
C ARG A 122 -16.88 -1.69 18.51
N THR A 123 -16.10 -2.60 19.09
CA THR A 123 -14.62 -2.57 19.05
C THR A 123 -14.03 -2.87 17.66
N ARG A 124 -14.86 -3.25 16.69
CA ARG A 124 -14.49 -3.46 15.28
C ARG A 124 -15.48 -2.73 14.38
N GLY A 125 -14.98 -2.30 13.21
CA GLY A 125 -15.82 -1.74 12.15
C GLY A 125 -16.83 -2.78 11.65
N THR A 126 -18.07 -2.36 11.46
CA THR A 126 -19.14 -3.17 10.86
C THR A 126 -19.90 -2.31 9.85
N ARG A 127 -20.86 -2.90 9.13
CA ARG A 127 -21.78 -2.14 8.27
C ARG A 127 -22.55 -1.00 8.97
N GLU A 128 -22.61 -1.01 10.30
CA GLU A 128 -23.28 0.02 11.12
C GLU A 128 -22.32 1.11 11.63
N THR A 129 -21.03 1.03 11.30
CA THR A 129 -20.05 2.01 11.73
C THR A 129 -20.30 3.35 11.03
N PRO A 130 -20.48 4.45 11.78
CA PRO A 130 -20.60 5.78 11.18
C PRO A 130 -19.23 6.24 10.67
N PHE A 131 -19.16 6.65 9.40
CA PHE A 131 -17.90 7.06 8.76
C PHE A 131 -17.74 8.57 8.59
N SER A 132 -18.73 9.41 8.94
CA SER A 132 -18.66 10.87 8.66
C SER A 132 -17.38 11.52 9.18
N ARG A 133 -17.04 11.31 10.45
CA ARG A 133 -15.79 11.80 11.04
C ARG A 133 -14.55 11.16 10.39
N SER A 134 -14.62 9.87 10.05
CA SER A 134 -13.54 9.15 9.37
C SER A 134 -13.24 9.74 8.00
N TYR A 135 -14.27 10.18 7.26
CA TYR A 135 -14.11 10.90 6.00
C TYR A 135 -13.50 12.28 6.21
N ASP A 136 -13.95 13.05 7.21
CA ASP A 136 -13.35 14.35 7.53
C ASP A 136 -11.85 14.22 7.83
N GLU A 137 -11.48 13.23 8.66
CA GLU A 137 -10.08 12.91 8.98
C GLU A 137 -9.31 12.46 7.73
N LEU A 138 -9.87 11.55 6.92
CA LEU A 138 -9.28 11.12 5.65
C LEU A 138 -9.00 12.31 4.71
N TYR A 139 -9.96 13.22 4.55
CA TYR A 139 -9.79 14.39 3.69
C TYR A 139 -8.67 15.31 4.20
N GLN A 140 -8.59 15.51 5.52
CA GLN A 140 -7.50 16.30 6.11
C GLN A 140 -6.14 15.62 5.91
N VAL A 141 -6.05 14.30 6.11
CA VAL A 141 -4.83 13.51 5.90
C VAL A 141 -4.39 13.62 4.44
N LEU A 142 -5.31 13.44 3.48
CA LEU A 142 -4.98 13.54 2.05
C LEU A 142 -4.57 14.95 1.64
N ARG A 143 -5.22 16.00 2.15
CA ARG A 143 -4.79 17.40 1.91
C ARG A 143 -3.39 17.67 2.45
N HIS A 144 -3.07 17.17 3.64
CA HIS A 144 -1.74 17.30 4.21
C HIS A 144 -0.70 16.52 3.40
N ASP A 145 -0.96 15.24 3.13
CA ASP A 145 0.01 14.35 2.48
C ASP A 145 0.11 14.55 0.96
N ARG A 146 -0.77 15.35 0.36
CA ARG A 146 -0.58 15.90 -1.00
C ARG A 146 0.75 16.66 -1.09
N ASP A 147 1.08 17.44 -0.06
CA ASP A 147 2.23 18.35 -0.07
C ASP A 147 3.37 17.86 0.83
N HIS A 148 3.09 16.97 1.79
CA HIS A 148 4.01 16.56 2.85
C HIS A 148 4.16 15.03 3.00
N GLY A 149 3.65 14.26 2.04
CA GLY A 149 3.64 12.80 2.13
C GLY A 149 3.85 12.10 0.80
N TYR A 150 3.46 10.83 0.77
CA TYR A 150 3.51 9.99 -0.41
C TYR A 150 2.28 9.07 -0.44
N ILE A 151 1.28 9.49 -1.21
CA ILE A 151 -0.03 8.83 -1.34
C ILE A 151 0.04 7.80 -2.47
N VAL A 152 -0.09 6.52 -2.12
CA VAL A 152 -0.08 5.40 -3.08
C VAL A 152 -1.49 4.85 -3.27
N TRP A 153 -1.92 4.74 -4.51
CA TRP A 153 -3.20 4.16 -4.88
C TRP A 153 -3.03 2.74 -5.40
N VAL A 154 -3.80 1.80 -4.87
CA VAL A 154 -3.83 0.40 -5.32
C VAL A 154 -5.22 0.11 -5.88
N LEU A 155 -5.36 0.09 -7.20
CA LEU A 155 -6.68 0.16 -7.85
C LEU A 155 -7.05 -1.15 -8.57
N GLY A 156 -8.33 -1.52 -8.45
CA GLY A 156 -8.98 -2.53 -9.26
C GLY A 156 -9.78 -1.93 -10.42
N PRO A 157 -10.11 -2.73 -11.45
CA PRO A 157 -10.76 -2.25 -12.68
C PRO A 157 -12.15 -1.63 -12.44
N ALA A 158 -12.81 -1.94 -11.32
CA ALA A 158 -14.11 -1.37 -10.96
C ALA A 158 -14.12 0.17 -10.91
N VAL A 159 -12.97 0.79 -10.63
CA VAL A 159 -12.82 2.26 -10.62
C VAL A 159 -12.95 2.86 -12.03
N ALA A 160 -12.58 2.11 -13.07
CA ALA A 160 -12.58 2.55 -14.47
C ALA A 160 -13.88 2.22 -15.23
N PHE A 161 -14.74 1.35 -14.68
CA PHE A 161 -15.99 0.92 -15.33
C PHE A 161 -17.14 1.92 -15.21
N ASP A 162 -16.95 3.02 -14.50
CA ASP A 162 -17.95 4.09 -14.35
C ASP A 162 -17.34 5.44 -14.73
N GLN A 163 -18.09 6.24 -15.48
CA GLN A 163 -17.61 7.52 -16.00
C GLN A 163 -17.20 8.50 -14.89
N ASP A 164 -18.01 8.64 -13.84
CA ASP A 164 -17.82 9.66 -12.81
C ASP A 164 -16.70 9.26 -11.84
N SER A 165 -16.62 7.98 -11.47
CA SER A 165 -15.51 7.41 -10.70
C SER A 165 -14.18 7.55 -11.44
N ARG A 166 -14.16 7.27 -12.75
CA ARG A 166 -12.98 7.42 -13.60
C ARG A 166 -12.53 8.88 -13.68
N ALA A 167 -13.48 9.80 -13.90
CA ALA A 167 -13.20 11.24 -13.91
C ALA A 167 -12.72 11.76 -12.55
N ALA A 168 -13.30 11.26 -11.45
CA ALA A 168 -12.88 11.59 -10.09
C ALA A 168 -11.44 11.17 -9.82
N MET A 169 -11.04 9.96 -10.22
CA MET A 169 -9.65 9.50 -10.07
C MET A 169 -8.68 10.34 -10.92
N GLN A 170 -9.05 10.67 -12.16
CA GLN A 170 -8.28 11.60 -12.99
C GLN A 170 -8.09 12.95 -12.27
N GLY A 171 -9.16 13.53 -11.72
CA GLY A 171 -9.09 14.79 -10.99
C GLY A 171 -8.16 14.72 -9.78
N LEU A 172 -8.19 13.62 -9.02
CA LEU A 172 -7.28 13.40 -7.89
C LEU A 172 -5.80 13.34 -8.34
N ILE A 173 -5.51 12.67 -9.47
CA ILE A 173 -4.16 12.61 -10.04
C ILE A 173 -3.70 14.00 -10.48
N GLU A 174 -4.54 14.73 -11.21
CA GLU A 174 -4.23 16.07 -11.72
C GLU A 174 -4.02 17.11 -10.62
N ASN A 175 -4.59 16.88 -9.43
CA ASN A 175 -4.46 17.76 -8.28
C ASN A 175 -3.46 17.27 -7.23
N GLY A 176 -2.56 16.34 -7.60
CA GLY A 176 -1.43 15.91 -6.76
C GLY A 176 -1.78 14.95 -5.63
N TYR A 177 -3.02 14.45 -5.55
CA TYR A 177 -3.42 13.47 -4.52
C TYR A 177 -2.99 12.03 -4.83
N CYS A 178 -2.21 11.82 -5.90
CA CYS A 178 -1.68 10.51 -6.30
C CYS A 178 -0.19 10.64 -6.63
N HIS A 179 0.66 10.01 -5.82
CA HIS A 179 2.11 10.02 -6.01
C HIS A 179 2.63 8.75 -6.69
N ALA A 180 1.85 7.67 -6.62
CA ALA A 180 2.07 6.44 -7.37
C ALA A 180 0.76 5.64 -7.48
N LEU A 181 0.61 4.93 -8.60
CA LEU A 181 -0.53 4.06 -8.87
C LEU A 181 -0.08 2.63 -9.09
N LEU A 182 -0.68 1.67 -8.39
CA LEU A 182 -0.39 0.25 -8.52
C LEU A 182 -1.66 -0.47 -8.96
N ALA A 183 -1.55 -1.26 -10.01
CA ALA A 183 -2.67 -1.99 -10.57
C ALA A 183 -2.20 -3.24 -11.32
N GLY A 184 -3.10 -3.86 -12.08
CA GLY A 184 -2.76 -4.87 -13.06
C GLY A 184 -3.28 -4.49 -14.45
N ASN A 185 -3.04 -5.37 -15.43
CA ASN A 185 -3.44 -5.19 -16.83
C ASN A 185 -4.90 -4.73 -16.97
N ALA A 186 -5.83 -5.39 -16.27
CA ALA A 186 -7.26 -5.11 -16.38
C ALA A 186 -7.65 -3.64 -16.12
N LEU A 187 -7.08 -2.98 -15.09
CA LEU A 187 -7.43 -1.57 -14.84
C LEU A 187 -6.99 -0.71 -16.02
N ALA A 188 -5.73 -0.82 -16.43
CA ALA A 188 -5.17 0.02 -17.47
C ALA A 188 -5.86 -0.23 -18.83
N THR A 189 -6.11 -1.50 -19.17
CA THR A 189 -6.83 -1.86 -20.39
C THR A 189 -8.22 -1.26 -20.43
N HIS A 190 -9.01 -1.39 -19.36
CA HIS A 190 -10.38 -0.88 -19.35
C HIS A 190 -10.44 0.64 -19.21
N ASP A 191 -9.45 1.28 -18.60
CA ASP A 191 -9.35 2.74 -18.60
C ASP A 191 -9.05 3.30 -20.00
N LEU A 192 -8.21 2.62 -20.78
CA LEU A 192 -7.93 2.97 -22.18
C LEU A 192 -9.10 2.63 -23.10
N GLU A 193 -9.78 1.51 -22.87
CA GLU A 193 -11.04 1.14 -23.54
C GLU A 193 -12.11 2.24 -23.32
N ALA A 194 -12.25 2.70 -22.08
CA ALA A 194 -13.13 3.80 -21.72
C ALA A 194 -12.71 5.13 -22.39
N GLY A 195 -11.41 5.36 -22.55
CA GLY A 195 -10.90 6.55 -23.24
C GLY A 195 -11.20 6.55 -24.74
N TYR A 196 -11.10 5.38 -25.39
CA TYR A 196 -11.19 5.25 -26.85
C TYR A 196 -12.59 4.88 -27.35
N PHE A 197 -13.22 3.87 -26.75
CA PHE A 197 -14.53 3.35 -27.14
C PHE A 197 -15.68 3.81 -26.24
N ARG A 198 -15.39 4.48 -25.12
CA ARG A 198 -16.38 4.83 -24.07
C ARG A 198 -17.05 3.61 -23.44
N THR A 199 -16.37 2.45 -23.47
CA THR A 199 -16.86 1.19 -22.91
C THR A 199 -15.92 0.59 -21.89
N GLY A 200 -16.47 -0.26 -21.03
CA GLY A 200 -15.73 -1.24 -20.25
C GLY A 200 -16.33 -2.63 -20.50
N LEU A 201 -15.52 -3.55 -21.01
CA LEU A 201 -15.99 -4.87 -21.48
C LEU A 201 -17.16 -4.78 -22.48
N GLY A 202 -17.13 -3.75 -23.34
CA GLY A 202 -18.16 -3.55 -24.37
C GLY A 202 -19.48 -2.94 -23.90
N GLN A 203 -19.61 -2.63 -22.62
CA GLN A 203 -20.73 -1.87 -22.08
C GLN A 203 -20.36 -0.40 -21.97
N ASN A 204 -21.23 0.52 -22.42
CA ASN A 204 -20.98 1.95 -22.26
C ASN A 204 -20.88 2.32 -20.77
N ILE A 205 -19.82 3.03 -20.37
CA ILE A 205 -19.50 3.33 -18.97
C ILE A 205 -20.44 4.36 -18.31
N TYR A 206 -21.33 4.97 -19.09
CA TYR A 206 -22.32 5.93 -18.60
C TYR A 206 -23.76 5.39 -18.76
N SER A 207 -24.16 5.04 -19.98
CA SER A 207 -25.54 4.58 -20.25
C SER A 207 -25.79 3.13 -19.85
N GLN A 208 -24.74 2.34 -19.59
CA GLN A 208 -24.80 0.90 -19.33
C GLN A 208 -25.36 0.07 -20.50
N GLU A 209 -25.50 0.66 -21.70
CA GLU A 209 -25.94 -0.06 -22.89
C GLU A 209 -24.80 -0.89 -23.47
N LEU A 210 -25.10 -2.16 -23.80
CA LEU A 210 -24.16 -3.04 -24.50
C LEU A 210 -23.98 -2.56 -25.94
N GLN A 211 -22.72 -2.37 -26.34
CA GLN A 211 -22.39 -1.98 -27.70
C GLN A 211 -22.36 -3.21 -28.63
N PRO A 212 -22.85 -3.09 -29.88
CA PRO A 212 -22.68 -4.14 -30.89
C PRO A 212 -21.20 -4.51 -31.02
N LEU A 213 -20.88 -5.81 -30.94
CA LEU A 213 -19.50 -6.33 -30.95
C LEU A 213 -18.59 -5.81 -29.82
N GLY A 214 -19.15 -5.19 -28.77
CA GLY A 214 -18.36 -4.55 -27.71
C GLY A 214 -17.40 -5.48 -26.96
N HIS A 215 -17.61 -6.79 -26.98
CA HIS A 215 -16.68 -7.76 -26.40
C HIS A 215 -15.28 -7.74 -27.06
N TYR A 216 -15.15 -7.18 -28.27
CA TYR A 216 -13.84 -6.95 -28.91
C TYR A 216 -13.14 -5.68 -28.45
N ASN A 217 -13.85 -4.69 -27.89
CA ASN A 217 -13.29 -3.36 -27.63
C ASN A 217 -12.00 -3.38 -26.80
N HIS A 218 -11.98 -4.15 -25.70
CA HIS A 218 -10.78 -4.28 -24.86
C HIS A 218 -9.62 -4.99 -25.60
N LEU A 219 -9.92 -5.98 -26.45
CA LEU A 219 -8.92 -6.69 -27.26
C LEU A 219 -8.35 -5.78 -28.36
N ASP A 220 -9.21 -4.97 -28.98
CA ASP A 220 -8.81 -4.01 -29.99
C ASP A 220 -7.89 -2.93 -29.38
N VAL A 221 -8.24 -2.40 -28.21
CA VAL A 221 -7.35 -1.46 -27.47
C VAL A 221 -6.02 -2.11 -27.14
N LEU A 222 -6.02 -3.35 -26.63
CA LEU A 222 -4.77 -4.08 -26.36
C LEU A 222 -3.91 -4.21 -27.62
N ASN A 223 -4.51 -4.57 -28.75
CA ASN A 223 -3.82 -4.71 -30.02
C ASN A 223 -3.25 -3.37 -30.50
N GLU A 224 -4.03 -2.28 -30.42
CA GLU A 224 -3.58 -0.94 -30.81
C GLU A 224 -2.43 -0.44 -29.92
N VAL A 225 -2.49 -0.65 -28.60
CA VAL A 225 -1.41 -0.26 -27.70
C VAL A 225 -0.13 -1.05 -28.01
N ARG A 226 -0.26 -2.36 -28.26
CA ARG A 226 0.89 -3.18 -28.66
C ARG A 226 1.45 -2.78 -30.02
N ARG A 227 0.61 -2.38 -30.97
CA ARG A 227 1.02 -1.87 -32.29
C ARG A 227 1.78 -0.55 -32.16
N ALA A 228 1.32 0.36 -31.29
CA ALA A 228 2.01 1.61 -30.98
C ALA A 228 3.30 1.39 -30.17
N GLY A 229 3.45 0.23 -29.52
CA GLY A 229 4.64 -0.19 -28.79
C GLY A 229 4.70 0.28 -27.33
N SER A 230 3.82 1.19 -26.92
CA SER A 230 3.66 1.66 -25.53
C SER A 230 2.30 2.32 -25.33
N ILE A 231 1.82 2.37 -24.09
CA ILE A 231 0.64 3.12 -23.67
C ILE A 231 0.78 4.60 -24.04
N ALA A 232 1.93 5.22 -23.78
CA ALA A 232 2.16 6.63 -24.07
C ALA A 232 1.98 6.95 -25.56
N ALA A 233 2.61 6.15 -26.44
CA ALA A 233 2.46 6.30 -27.89
C ALA A 233 1.01 6.05 -28.34
N ALA A 234 0.33 5.07 -27.76
CA ALA A 234 -1.06 4.74 -28.08
C ALA A 234 -2.03 5.87 -27.69
N ILE A 235 -1.83 6.50 -26.54
CA ILE A 235 -2.63 7.66 -26.10
C ILE A 235 -2.56 8.79 -27.13
N GLU A 236 -1.36 9.08 -27.64
CA GLU A 236 -1.16 10.11 -28.66
C GLU A 236 -1.81 9.72 -30.00
N GLU A 237 -1.57 8.49 -30.46
CA GLU A 237 -2.06 8.00 -31.76
C GLU A 237 -3.59 7.86 -31.81
N LEU A 238 -4.18 7.28 -30.76
CA LEU A 238 -5.63 7.08 -30.62
C LEU A 238 -6.35 8.36 -30.16
N LYS A 239 -5.60 9.43 -29.86
CA LYS A 239 -6.12 10.72 -29.37
C LYS A 239 -6.97 10.56 -28.11
N ILE A 240 -6.52 9.73 -27.18
CA ILE A 240 -7.14 9.60 -25.86
C ILE A 240 -6.84 10.88 -25.07
N GLN A 241 -7.87 11.52 -24.51
CA GLN A 241 -7.77 12.85 -23.88
C GLN A 241 -8.14 12.86 -22.39
N ASP A 242 -8.52 11.72 -21.84
CA ASP A 242 -9.04 11.57 -20.50
C ASP A 242 -8.75 10.17 -19.95
N GLY A 243 -8.85 10.00 -18.64
CA GLY A 243 -8.67 8.74 -17.94
C GLY A 243 -7.60 8.72 -16.87
N ILE A 244 -7.58 7.61 -16.14
CA ILE A 244 -6.67 7.36 -15.03
C ILE A 244 -5.23 7.27 -15.54
N ILE A 245 -4.99 6.41 -16.54
CA ILE A 245 -3.67 6.19 -17.12
C ILE A 245 -3.23 7.40 -17.94
N TYR A 246 -4.17 8.02 -18.66
CA TYR A 246 -3.92 9.31 -19.32
C TYR A 246 -3.42 10.37 -18.34
N ALA A 247 -4.10 10.53 -17.19
CA ALA A 247 -3.69 11.47 -16.16
C ALA A 247 -2.31 11.13 -15.58
N CYS A 248 -2.03 9.85 -15.33
CA CYS A 248 -0.70 9.41 -14.89
C CYS A 248 0.40 9.77 -15.90
N GLU A 249 0.19 9.51 -17.19
CA GLU A 249 1.13 9.86 -18.26
C GLU A 249 1.33 11.37 -18.39
N LYS A 250 0.25 12.15 -18.23
CA LYS A 250 0.28 13.61 -18.34
C LYS A 250 1.00 14.26 -17.16
N GLN A 251 0.71 13.81 -15.95
CA GLN A 251 1.27 14.35 -14.69
C GLN A 251 2.59 13.69 -14.28
N LYS A 252 3.06 12.69 -15.06
CA LYS A 252 4.26 11.90 -14.76
C LYS A 252 4.18 11.21 -13.40
N VAL A 253 2.97 10.77 -13.02
CA VAL A 253 2.76 9.91 -11.86
C VAL A 253 3.17 8.49 -12.25
N PRO A 254 4.16 7.89 -11.56
CA PRO A 254 4.60 6.54 -11.85
C PRO A 254 3.47 5.55 -11.58
N TYR A 255 3.34 4.55 -12.47
CA TYR A 255 2.43 3.44 -12.26
C TYR A 255 3.12 2.09 -12.47
N VAL A 256 2.69 1.09 -11.69
CA VAL A 256 3.18 -0.29 -11.79
C VAL A 256 2.01 -1.19 -12.14
N LEU A 257 2.10 -1.88 -13.28
CA LEU A 257 1.12 -2.84 -13.74
C LEU A 257 1.66 -4.26 -13.52
N ALA A 258 1.22 -4.91 -12.45
CA ALA A 258 1.59 -6.29 -12.16
C ALA A 258 0.80 -7.27 -13.04
N GLY A 259 1.51 -8.20 -13.68
CA GLY A 259 0.89 -9.24 -14.48
C GLY A 259 0.12 -10.26 -13.64
N SER A 260 -0.93 -10.83 -14.24
CA SER A 260 -1.75 -11.88 -13.66
C SER A 260 -1.99 -13.00 -14.67
N ILE A 261 -2.26 -14.21 -14.16
CA ILE A 261 -2.55 -15.40 -15.00
C ILE A 261 -3.85 -15.28 -15.81
N ARG A 262 -4.65 -14.23 -15.59
CA ARG A 262 -5.90 -13.95 -16.31
C ARG A 262 -5.75 -12.87 -17.38
N ASP A 263 -4.56 -12.32 -17.57
CA ASP A 263 -4.39 -11.14 -18.43
C ASP A 263 -4.59 -11.47 -19.91
N ASP A 264 -5.48 -10.73 -20.57
CA ASP A 264 -5.58 -10.66 -22.02
C ASP A 264 -4.52 -9.71 -22.59
N GLY A 265 -3.91 -10.04 -23.74
CA GLY A 265 -2.87 -9.21 -24.38
C GLY A 265 -1.46 -9.64 -23.98
N PRO A 266 -0.85 -9.10 -22.88
CA PRO A 266 -1.19 -7.89 -22.11
C PRO A 266 -0.66 -6.59 -22.73
N LEU A 267 -0.92 -5.44 -22.07
CA LEU A 267 -0.27 -4.17 -22.43
C LEU A 267 1.27 -4.27 -22.32
N PRO A 268 2.05 -3.55 -23.15
CA PRO A 268 3.52 -3.62 -23.14
C PRO A 268 4.18 -3.33 -21.77
N GLU A 269 3.59 -2.45 -20.98
CA GLU A 269 4.08 -1.98 -19.68
C GLU A 269 3.84 -2.97 -18.54
N VAL A 270 3.09 -4.03 -18.78
CA VAL A 270 2.78 -5.04 -17.75
C VAL A 270 4.03 -5.84 -17.40
N ILE A 271 4.37 -5.84 -16.12
CA ILE A 271 5.47 -6.64 -15.57
C ILE A 271 4.97 -8.07 -15.35
N ALA A 272 5.29 -8.95 -16.30
CA ALA A 272 4.86 -10.34 -16.27
C ALA A 272 5.49 -11.16 -15.12
N ASN A 273 6.73 -10.83 -14.73
CA ASN A 273 7.41 -11.51 -13.63
C ASN A 273 6.91 -10.97 -12.28
N VAL A 274 6.21 -11.82 -11.52
CA VAL A 274 5.62 -11.46 -10.22
C VAL A 274 6.63 -10.95 -9.19
N TYR A 275 7.88 -11.40 -9.25
CA TYR A 275 8.92 -10.93 -8.34
C TYR A 275 9.44 -9.56 -8.72
N GLU A 276 9.61 -9.29 -10.01
CA GLU A 276 9.96 -7.96 -10.51
C GLU A 276 8.83 -6.96 -10.24
N ALA A 277 7.58 -7.37 -10.42
CA ALA A 277 6.41 -6.55 -10.10
C ALA A 277 6.35 -6.22 -8.60
N GLN A 278 6.59 -7.22 -7.75
CA GLN A 278 6.69 -7.02 -6.29
C GLN A 278 7.82 -6.06 -5.93
N ASP A 279 9.00 -6.21 -6.54
CA ASP A 279 10.16 -5.35 -6.28
C ASP A 279 9.88 -3.91 -6.72
N ALA A 280 9.22 -3.72 -7.87
CA ALA A 280 8.76 -2.40 -8.35
C ALA A 280 7.73 -1.77 -7.39
N MET A 281 6.72 -2.54 -6.94
CA MET A 281 5.75 -2.07 -5.95
C MET A 281 6.43 -1.69 -4.61
N ARG A 282 7.44 -2.45 -4.17
CA ARG A 282 8.17 -2.21 -2.91
C ARG A 282 8.90 -0.87 -2.90
N VAL A 283 9.33 -0.35 -4.06
CA VAL A 283 9.91 1.01 -4.16
C VAL A 283 8.93 2.07 -3.65
N HIS A 284 7.64 1.91 -3.94
CA HIS A 284 6.58 2.82 -3.48
C HIS A 284 6.16 2.52 -2.04
N ALA A 285 6.09 1.24 -1.65
CA ALA A 285 5.71 0.86 -0.29
C ALA A 285 6.65 1.42 0.80
N ARG A 286 7.94 1.56 0.49
CA ARG A 286 8.96 2.14 1.40
C ARG A 286 8.77 3.64 1.65
N LYS A 287 8.08 4.34 0.76
CA LYS A 287 7.86 5.79 0.81
C LYS A 287 6.46 6.13 1.32
N ALA A 288 5.51 5.22 1.18
CA ALA A 288 4.10 5.44 1.44
C ALA A 288 3.85 6.00 2.85
N THR A 289 3.08 7.08 2.91
CA THR A 289 2.53 7.64 4.14
C THR A 289 1.01 7.47 4.21
N VAL A 290 0.37 7.36 3.04
CA VAL A 290 -1.04 6.97 2.87
C VAL A 290 -1.14 5.93 1.76
N VAL A 291 -1.94 4.90 1.99
CA VAL A 291 -2.29 3.88 1.01
C VAL A 291 -3.79 3.85 0.84
N MET A 292 -4.25 4.00 -0.41
CA MET A 292 -5.66 3.91 -0.79
C MET A 292 -5.86 2.66 -1.66
N ALA A 293 -6.39 1.59 -1.07
CA ALA A 293 -6.55 0.30 -1.75
C ALA A 293 -8.02 0.02 -2.09
N LEU A 294 -8.36 0.03 -3.38
CA LEU A 294 -9.73 0.16 -3.87
C LEU A 294 -10.13 -1.01 -4.78
N ALA A 295 -11.10 -1.81 -4.34
CA ALA A 295 -11.75 -2.86 -5.13
C ALA A 295 -10.78 -3.86 -5.80
N THR A 296 -9.68 -4.22 -5.12
CA THR A 296 -8.64 -5.12 -5.67
C THR A 296 -8.02 -6.02 -4.61
N GLN A 297 -8.69 -7.12 -4.24
CA GLN A 297 -8.24 -7.96 -3.13
C GLN A 297 -6.78 -8.44 -3.27
N LEU A 298 -6.41 -8.95 -4.45
CA LEU A 298 -5.07 -9.49 -4.70
C LEU A 298 -4.00 -8.42 -4.52
N HIS A 299 -4.16 -7.24 -5.14
CA HIS A 299 -3.15 -6.19 -5.09
C HIS A 299 -3.14 -5.50 -3.72
N SER A 300 -4.31 -5.30 -3.08
CA SER A 300 -4.41 -4.77 -1.72
C SER A 300 -3.65 -5.65 -0.73
N ILE A 301 -3.83 -6.98 -0.82
CA ILE A 301 -3.11 -7.94 0.05
C ILE A 301 -1.62 -7.96 -0.26
N ALA A 302 -1.25 -8.03 -1.53
CA ALA A 302 0.17 -8.03 -1.93
C ALA A 302 0.89 -6.77 -1.43
N PHE A 303 0.27 -5.60 -1.63
CA PHE A 303 0.85 -4.32 -1.22
C PHE A 303 0.84 -4.15 0.31
N GLY A 304 -0.23 -4.53 1.01
CA GLY A 304 -0.28 -4.51 2.48
C GLY A 304 0.82 -5.32 3.15
N ASN A 305 1.17 -6.49 2.60
CA ASN A 305 2.31 -7.28 3.08
C ASN A 305 3.65 -6.52 2.96
N MET A 306 3.75 -5.57 2.03
CA MET A 306 4.93 -4.75 1.77
C MET A 306 4.91 -3.40 2.48
N VAL A 307 3.83 -2.99 3.14
CA VAL A 307 3.71 -1.65 3.71
C VAL A 307 3.98 -1.70 5.23
N PRO A 308 4.95 -0.91 5.73
CA PRO A 308 5.14 -0.77 7.17
C PRO A 308 3.98 0.02 7.80
N SER A 309 3.72 -0.14 9.10
CA SER A 309 2.76 0.70 9.84
C SER A 309 3.30 2.08 10.18
N TYR A 310 4.58 2.34 9.86
CA TYR A 310 5.29 3.58 10.15
C TYR A 310 6.26 3.95 9.03
N ARG A 311 6.61 5.22 8.98
CA ARG A 311 7.65 5.78 8.13
C ARG A 311 8.64 6.55 8.99
N VAL A 312 9.94 6.31 8.77
CA VAL A 312 11.02 7.16 9.27
C VAL A 312 11.30 8.22 8.20
N GLU A 313 11.05 9.48 8.54
CA GLU A 313 11.28 10.64 7.69
C GLU A 313 12.77 10.97 7.57
N GLU A 314 13.13 11.81 6.60
CA GLU A 314 14.53 12.22 6.36
C GLU A 314 15.14 12.96 7.56
N ASP A 315 14.31 13.64 8.35
CA ASP A 315 14.72 14.33 9.59
C ASP A 315 14.78 13.40 10.82
N GLY A 316 14.50 12.11 10.65
CA GLY A 316 14.47 11.10 11.70
C GLY A 316 13.15 11.00 12.47
N ARG A 317 12.15 11.84 12.17
CA ARG A 317 10.83 11.73 12.77
C ARG A 317 10.14 10.44 12.32
N VAL A 318 9.49 9.77 13.25
CA VAL A 318 8.67 8.59 12.95
C VAL A 318 7.19 9.01 12.90
N ARG A 319 6.50 8.62 11.84
CA ARG A 319 5.06 8.89 11.64
C ARG A 319 4.32 7.61 11.27
N PRO A 320 2.99 7.52 11.49
CA PRO A 320 2.23 6.36 11.04
C PRO A 320 2.06 6.37 9.52
N VAL A 321 1.83 5.19 8.97
CA VAL A 321 1.30 5.02 7.62
C VAL A 321 -0.20 4.73 7.72
N PHE A 322 -1.01 5.58 7.09
CA PHE A 322 -2.45 5.36 7.02
C PHE A 322 -2.77 4.41 5.87
N PHE A 323 -3.52 3.35 6.15
CA PHE A 323 -3.90 2.38 5.14
C PHE A 323 -5.43 2.30 5.08
N TYR A 324 -6.03 2.73 3.98
CA TYR A 324 -7.46 2.64 3.75
C TYR A 324 -7.78 1.57 2.73
N ILE A 325 -8.77 0.73 3.05
CA ILE A 325 -9.30 -0.28 2.14
C ILE A 325 -10.75 0.07 1.84
N VAL A 326 -11.09 0.17 0.56
CA VAL A 326 -12.46 0.41 0.12
C VAL A 326 -12.92 -0.74 -0.76
N ASP A 327 -13.92 -1.47 -0.30
CA ASP A 327 -14.48 -2.64 -0.98
C ASP A 327 -15.95 -2.78 -0.59
N MET A 328 -16.77 -3.37 -1.44
CA MET A 328 -18.16 -3.69 -1.11
C MET A 328 -18.26 -4.87 -0.13
N THR A 329 -17.19 -5.66 0.01
CA THR A 329 -17.16 -6.90 0.77
C THR A 329 -16.21 -6.82 1.96
N GLU A 330 -16.62 -7.42 3.08
CA GLU A 330 -15.80 -7.52 4.30
C GLU A 330 -14.57 -8.42 4.10
N PHE A 331 -14.59 -9.31 3.10
CA PHE A 331 -13.54 -10.31 2.89
C PHE A 331 -12.15 -9.71 2.71
N SER A 332 -12.02 -8.67 1.88
CA SER A 332 -10.75 -8.00 1.61
C SER A 332 -10.17 -7.38 2.89
N ALA A 333 -11.02 -6.71 3.65
CA ALA A 333 -10.67 -6.07 4.91
C ALA A 333 -10.25 -7.10 5.97
N ASP A 334 -11.05 -8.15 6.16
CA ASP A 334 -10.77 -9.21 7.11
C ASP A 334 -9.48 -9.94 6.78
N LYS A 335 -9.20 -10.22 5.50
CA LYS A 335 -7.96 -10.89 5.11
C LYS A 335 -6.73 -10.08 5.41
N LEU A 336 -6.77 -8.76 5.25
CA LEU A 336 -5.63 -7.90 5.56
C LEU A 336 -5.43 -7.76 7.08
N ALA A 337 -6.53 -7.58 7.84
CA ALA A 337 -6.49 -7.54 9.29
C ALA A 337 -5.91 -8.85 9.88
N ASN A 338 -6.28 -10.00 9.32
CA ASN A 338 -5.74 -11.31 9.70
C ASN A 338 -4.29 -11.56 9.24
N ARG A 339 -3.70 -10.65 8.47
CA ARG A 339 -2.31 -10.69 7.97
C ARG A 339 -1.47 -9.57 8.57
N GLY A 340 -1.70 -9.25 9.84
CA GLY A 340 -0.87 -8.29 10.58
C GLY A 340 -1.07 -6.82 10.23
N SER A 341 -1.85 -6.47 9.18
CA SER A 341 -2.17 -5.06 8.86
C SER A 341 -3.33 -4.54 9.69
N ALA A 342 -3.24 -4.68 11.01
CA ALA A 342 -4.29 -4.25 11.93
C ALA A 342 -4.52 -2.72 11.90
N GLN A 343 -3.56 -1.94 11.38
CA GLN A 343 -3.70 -0.50 11.14
C GLN A 343 -4.59 -0.15 9.94
N ALA A 344 -5.01 -1.11 9.12
CA ALA A 344 -5.82 -0.82 7.95
C ALA A 344 -7.27 -0.47 8.34
N GLN A 345 -7.72 0.71 7.92
CA GLN A 345 -9.10 1.16 8.08
C GLN A 345 -9.94 0.72 6.88
N ALA A 346 -10.86 -0.21 7.11
CA ALA A 346 -11.80 -0.65 6.10
C ALA A 346 -13.03 0.27 6.02
N ILE A 347 -13.40 0.65 4.80
CA ILE A 347 -14.60 1.40 4.46
C ILE A 347 -15.43 0.52 3.50
N LEU A 348 -16.55 0.01 4.00
CA LEU A 348 -17.40 -0.93 3.26
C LEU A 348 -18.42 -0.15 2.45
N THR A 349 -18.15 0.08 1.17
CA THR A 349 -19.01 0.87 0.29
C THR A 349 -18.73 0.56 -1.19
N ASN A 350 -19.61 1.04 -2.08
CA ASN A 350 -19.31 1.08 -3.51
C ASN A 350 -18.09 1.98 -3.75
N VAL A 351 -17.09 1.46 -4.44
CA VAL A 351 -15.85 2.19 -4.76
C VAL A 351 -16.11 3.41 -5.64
N GLN A 352 -17.12 3.35 -6.52
CA GLN A 352 -17.46 4.45 -7.42
C GLN A 352 -18.05 5.63 -6.65
N ASP A 353 -19.01 5.35 -5.75
CA ASP A 353 -19.57 6.35 -4.84
C ASP A 353 -18.50 6.95 -3.93
N PHE A 354 -17.58 6.11 -3.44
CA PHE A 354 -16.44 6.57 -2.64
C PHE A 354 -15.58 7.56 -3.42
N MET A 355 -15.21 7.25 -4.66
CA MET A 355 -14.37 8.10 -5.50
C MET A 355 -15.02 9.44 -5.79
N VAL A 356 -16.32 9.44 -6.14
CA VAL A 356 -17.07 10.68 -6.39
C VAL A 356 -17.17 11.53 -5.13
N ASN A 357 -17.45 10.92 -3.96
CA ASN A 357 -17.50 11.63 -2.69
C ASN A 357 -16.14 12.24 -2.33
N LEU A 358 -15.06 11.47 -2.53
CA LEU A 358 -13.71 11.94 -2.26
C LEU A 358 -13.36 13.14 -3.14
N TRP A 359 -13.61 13.04 -4.45
CA TRP A 359 -13.31 14.11 -5.39
C TRP A 359 -14.15 15.38 -5.09
N ASN A 360 -15.42 15.21 -4.76
CA ASN A 360 -16.28 16.34 -4.39
C ASN A 360 -15.78 17.13 -3.18
N ASN A 361 -14.99 16.51 -2.29
CA ASN A 361 -14.46 17.16 -1.09
C ASN A 361 -12.99 17.60 -1.24
N LEU A 362 -12.25 17.08 -2.23
CA LEU A 362 -10.82 17.36 -2.43
C LEU A 362 -10.51 18.27 -3.61
N LYS A 363 -11.48 18.53 -4.49
CA LYS A 363 -11.33 19.39 -5.68
C LYS A 363 -11.20 20.90 -5.38
N ASP A 364 -11.52 21.31 -4.16
CA ASP A 364 -11.49 22.71 -3.70
C ASP A 364 -10.19 23.05 -2.95
#